data_AF-A0A9W9ZSU7-F1
#
_entry.id   AF-A0A9W9ZSU7-F1
#
_cell.length_a   1.000
_cell.length_b   1.000
_cell.length_c   1.000
_cell.angle_alpha   90.00
_cell.angle_beta   90.00
_cell.angle_gamma   90.00
#
_symmetry.space_group_name_H-M   'P 1'
#
loop_
_entity.id
_entity.type
_entity.pdbx_description
1 polymer ?
#
loop_
_entity_poly.entity_id
_entity_poly.type
_entity_poly.pdbx_seq_one_letter_code
_entity_poly.pdbx_strand_id
1 'polypeptide(L)'
;MDDSSDGRITVNIAKRKLGGVGFLTNKRSICPYLAVSHVVKGGVAHETGLIQAGDVILEVNGKSLENVPYHKALEILDKVPTGEVMMIKYALKDSMRIWKQPSTTKVL
;
A
#
# COMPACT_ATOMS: atom_id res chain seq x y z
N MET A 1 -17.99 -9.49 -20.41
CA MET A 1 -16.69 -8.89 -20.75
C MET A 1 -16.18 -8.28 -19.46
N ASP A 2 -15.38 -9.06 -18.75
CA ASP A 2 -14.80 -8.74 -17.45
C ASP A 2 -13.36 -8.29 -17.73
N ASP A 3 -13.10 -7.00 -17.58
CA ASP A 3 -11.84 -6.33 -17.91
C ASP A 3 -11.29 -5.59 -16.67
N SER A 4 -11.48 -6.17 -15.47
CA SER A 4 -11.30 -5.44 -14.21
C SER A 4 -10.22 -6.00 -13.27
N SER A 5 -9.13 -6.50 -13.83
CA SER A 5 -7.89 -6.73 -13.04
C SER A 5 -7.01 -5.48 -13.11
N ASP A 6 -7.41 -4.40 -12.42
CA ASP A 6 -6.72 -3.09 -12.29
C ASP A 6 -5.35 -3.16 -11.56
N GLY A 7 -4.64 -4.29 -11.67
CA GLY A 7 -3.42 -4.56 -10.90
C GLY A 7 -3.65 -4.57 -9.39
N ARG A 8 -4.89 -4.89 -8.95
CA ARG A 8 -5.26 -4.99 -7.55
C ARG A 8 -4.98 -6.39 -7.04
N ILE A 9 -4.22 -6.48 -5.97
CA ILE A 9 -3.79 -7.74 -5.37
C ILE A 9 -4.23 -7.75 -3.90
N THR A 10 -4.67 -8.91 -3.42
CA THR A 10 -5.03 -9.13 -2.01
C THR A 10 -4.06 -10.13 -1.40
N VAL A 11 -3.52 -9.81 -0.22
CA VAL A 11 -2.58 -10.66 0.52
C VAL A 11 -2.93 -10.70 2.00
N ASN A 12 -2.58 -11.79 2.66
CA ASN A 12 -2.71 -11.92 4.10
C ASN A 12 -1.34 -11.78 4.77
N ILE A 13 -1.22 -10.88 5.73
CA ILE A 13 0.04 -10.55 6.42
C ILE A 13 -0.17 -10.58 7.92
N ALA A 14 0.66 -11.32 8.66
CA ALA A 14 0.62 -11.34 10.13
C ALA A 14 1.35 -10.12 10.71
N LYS A 15 0.71 -9.34 11.58
CA LYS A 15 1.36 -8.20 12.24
C LYS A 15 2.30 -8.68 13.34
N ARG A 16 3.61 -8.47 13.18
CA ARG A 16 4.60 -8.85 14.21
C ARG A 16 4.68 -7.82 15.33
N LYS A 17 5.05 -8.29 16.54
CA LYS A 17 5.26 -7.45 17.73
C LYS A 17 6.36 -6.42 17.53
N LEU A 18 7.43 -6.84 16.87
CA LEU A 18 8.55 -5.99 16.45
C LEU A 18 8.52 -5.91 14.92
N GLY A 19 8.58 -4.69 14.38
CA GLY A 19 8.57 -4.46 12.93
C GLY A 19 7.18 -4.44 12.27
N GLY A 20 6.10 -4.71 13.00
CA GLY A 20 4.73 -4.55 12.52
C GLY A 20 4.45 -5.35 11.24
N VAL A 21 4.01 -4.65 10.20
CA VAL A 21 3.73 -5.22 8.87
C VAL A 21 4.96 -5.30 7.95
N GLY A 22 6.10 -4.74 8.37
CA GLY A 22 7.35 -4.83 7.62
C GLY A 22 7.50 -3.86 6.44
N PHE A 23 6.69 -2.80 6.37
CA PHE A 23 6.86 -1.70 5.41
C PHE A 23 6.61 -0.34 6.06
N LEU A 24 7.15 0.70 5.44
CA LEU A 24 6.98 2.10 5.82
C LEU A 24 6.11 2.81 4.79
N THR A 25 5.45 3.88 5.21
CA THR A 25 4.67 4.76 4.34
C THR A 25 5.09 6.20 4.59
N ASN A 26 4.96 7.05 3.57
CA ASN A 26 5.21 8.49 3.69
C ASN A 26 3.97 9.26 3.24
N LYS A 27 3.66 10.35 3.94
CA LYS A 27 2.66 11.31 3.48
C LYS A 27 3.18 11.98 2.21
N ARG A 28 2.44 11.85 1.10
CA ARG A 28 2.74 12.55 -0.16
C ARG A 28 1.72 13.66 -0.37
N SER A 29 2.18 14.88 -0.63
CA SER A 29 1.29 16.04 -0.79
C SER A 29 0.37 15.94 -2.02
N ILE A 30 0.80 15.23 -3.06
CA ILE A 30 0.09 15.11 -4.35
C ILE A 30 -0.65 13.76 -4.53
N CYS A 31 -0.44 12.80 -3.63
CA CYS A 31 -1.05 11.48 -3.74
C CYS A 31 -1.94 11.23 -2.52
N PRO A 32 -3.27 11.17 -2.70
CA PRO A 32 -4.21 11.00 -1.58
C PRO A 32 -4.20 9.58 -0.99
N TYR A 33 -3.39 8.66 -1.54
CA TYR A 33 -3.35 7.26 -1.13
C TYR A 33 -2.19 6.95 -0.20
N LEU A 34 -2.36 5.87 0.58
CA LEU A 34 -1.32 5.33 1.44
C LEU A 34 -0.33 4.50 0.61
N ALA A 35 0.73 5.14 0.12
CA ALA A 35 1.77 4.47 -0.64
C ALA A 35 2.90 3.92 0.24
N VAL A 36 3.36 2.72 -0.10
CA VAL A 36 4.55 2.10 0.51
C VAL A 36 5.79 2.86 0.06
N SER A 37 6.50 3.45 1.03
CA SER A 37 7.74 4.19 0.77
C SER A 37 8.96 3.27 0.78
N HIS A 38 8.97 2.26 1.66
CA HIS A 38 10.09 1.35 1.83
C HIS A 38 9.62 0.01 2.41
N VAL A 39 10.24 -1.08 1.99
CA VAL A 39 10.01 -2.41 2.56
C VAL A 39 11.18 -2.77 3.46
N VAL A 40 10.90 -3.10 4.73
CA VAL A 40 11.93 -3.36 5.74
C VAL A 40 12.54 -4.75 5.51
N LYS A 41 13.86 -4.81 5.26
CA LYS A 41 14.58 -6.08 5.07
C LYS A 41 14.39 -7.00 6.28
N GLY A 42 14.00 -8.24 6.03
CA GLY A 42 13.67 -9.23 7.08
C GLY A 42 12.34 -8.95 7.81
N GLY A 43 11.57 -7.96 7.38
CA GLY A 43 10.21 -7.72 7.84
C GLY A 43 9.20 -8.60 7.10
N VAL A 44 7.95 -8.60 7.56
CA VAL A 44 6.89 -9.48 7.03
C VAL A 44 6.65 -9.25 5.54
N ALA A 45 6.52 -8.00 5.11
CA ALA A 45 6.37 -7.66 3.69
C ALA A 45 7.58 -8.04 2.82
N HIS A 46 8.80 -7.99 3.37
CA HIS A 46 10.00 -8.43 2.64
C HIS A 46 10.03 -9.95 2.47
N GLU A 47 9.73 -10.69 3.53
CA GLU A 47 9.72 -12.15 3.49
C GLU A 47 8.63 -12.71 2.59
N THR A 48 7.48 -12.04 2.47
CA THR A 48 6.44 -12.45 1.52
C THR A 48 6.86 -12.15 0.08
N GLY A 49 7.63 -11.07 -0.15
CA GLY A 49 8.03 -10.60 -1.47
C GLY A 49 6.88 -10.03 -2.31
N LEU A 50 5.68 -9.90 -1.74
CA LEU A 50 4.47 -9.52 -2.48
C LEU A 50 4.29 -8.01 -2.53
N ILE A 51 4.53 -7.32 -1.41
CA ILE A 51 4.39 -5.85 -1.32
C ILE A 51 5.75 -5.21 -1.55
N GLN A 52 5.79 -4.20 -2.42
CA GLN A 52 7.00 -3.48 -2.80
C GLN A 52 6.86 -1.97 -2.58
N ALA A 53 8.01 -1.28 -2.58
CA ALA A 53 8.01 0.18 -2.58
C ALA A 53 7.33 0.72 -3.84
N GLY A 54 6.45 1.70 -3.65
CA GLY A 54 5.61 2.27 -4.70
C GLY A 54 4.19 1.71 -4.74
N ASP A 55 3.95 0.53 -4.18
CA ASP A 55 2.60 -0.04 -4.13
C ASP A 55 1.68 0.81 -3.25
N VAL A 56 0.39 0.76 -3.57
CA VAL A 56 -0.61 1.61 -2.93
C VAL A 56 -1.58 0.75 -2.15
N ILE A 57 -1.64 0.93 -0.83
CA ILE A 57 -2.57 0.20 0.02
C ILE A 57 -3.97 0.80 -0.16
N LEU A 58 -4.93 -0.04 -0.57
CA LEU A 58 -6.31 0.35 -0.86
C LEU A 58 -7.27 -0.07 0.24
N GLU A 59 -7.02 -1.18 0.93
CA GLU A 59 -7.94 -1.75 1.91
C GLU A 59 -7.18 -2.55 2.97
N VAL A 60 -7.68 -2.51 4.21
CA VAL A 60 -7.22 -3.37 5.31
C VAL A 60 -8.43 -4.00 5.99
N ASN A 61 -8.50 -5.33 6.02
CA ASN A 61 -9.59 -6.10 6.63
C ASN A 61 -10.99 -5.63 6.19
N GLY A 62 -11.21 -5.43 4.88
CA GLY A 62 -12.49 -4.95 4.35
C GLY A 62 -12.71 -3.43 4.47
N LYS A 63 -11.86 -2.70 5.19
CA LYS A 63 -11.97 -1.24 5.33
C LYS A 63 -11.17 -0.54 4.25
N SER A 64 -11.86 0.14 3.35
CA SER A 64 -11.22 0.95 2.31
C SER A 64 -10.41 2.10 2.94
N LEU A 65 -9.21 2.31 2.41
CA LEU A 65 -8.33 3.43 2.68
C LEU A 65 -8.37 4.47 1.55
N GLU A 66 -9.12 4.20 0.48
CA GLU A 66 -9.32 5.15 -0.62
C GLU A 66 -10.10 6.36 -0.07
N ASN A 67 -9.54 7.56 -0.26
CA ASN A 67 -10.06 8.82 0.29
C ASN A 67 -10.04 8.93 1.82
N VAL A 68 -9.34 8.04 2.51
CA VAL A 68 -9.09 8.18 3.95
C VAL A 68 -7.86 9.06 4.19
N PRO A 69 -7.94 10.09 5.06
CA PRO A 69 -6.78 10.90 5.40
C PRO A 69 -5.63 10.03 5.91
N TYR A 70 -4.39 10.36 5.51
CA TYR A 70 -3.18 9.59 5.86
C TYR A 70 -3.12 9.15 7.33
N HIS A 71 -3.39 10.04 8.28
CA HIS A 71 -3.37 9.72 9.71
C HIS A 71 -4.43 8.67 10.11
N LYS A 72 -5.64 8.73 9.54
CA LYS A 72 -6.70 7.74 9.78
C LYS A 72 -6.36 6.39 9.15
N ALA A 73 -5.69 6.39 7.99
CA ALA A 73 -5.23 5.16 7.37
C ALA A 73 -4.19 4.44 8.25
N LEU A 74 -3.26 5.19 8.86
CA LEU A 74 -2.33 4.64 9.85
C LEU A 74 -3.05 4.09 11.08
N GLU A 75 -4.04 4.81 11.62
CA GLU A 75 -4.84 4.32 12.75
C GLU A 75 -5.53 2.97 12.43
N ILE A 76 -5.98 2.76 11.19
CA ILE A 76 -6.63 1.51 10.78
C ILE A 76 -5.62 0.35 10.79
N LEU A 77 -4.42 0.55 10.25
CA LEU A 77 -3.31 -0.42 10.30
C LEU A 77 -2.88 -0.70 11.75
N ASP A 78 -2.84 0.33 12.58
CA ASP A 78 -2.41 0.23 13.97
C ASP A 78 -3.42 -0.48 14.87
N LYS A 79 -4.72 -0.33 14.59
CA LYS A 79 -5.80 -1.03 15.29
C LYS A 79 -5.81 -2.54 15.10
N VAL A 80 -5.13 -3.07 14.09
CA VAL A 80 -4.95 -4.52 13.98
C VAL A 80 -4.04 -4.97 15.14
N PRO A 81 -4.49 -5.91 15.99
CA PRO A 81 -3.66 -6.42 17.08
C PRO A 81 -2.38 -7.08 16.58
N THR A 82 -1.36 -7.06 17.42
CA THR A 82 -0.14 -7.84 17.17
C THR A 82 -0.47 -9.33 17.26
N GLY A 83 0.10 -10.12 16.34
CA GLY A 83 -0.12 -11.57 16.24
C GLY A 83 -1.26 -11.94 15.30
N GLU A 84 -2.10 -10.98 14.91
CA GLU A 84 -3.23 -11.21 14.01
C GLU A 84 -2.82 -11.09 12.53
N VAL A 85 -3.51 -11.88 11.71
CA VAL A 85 -3.40 -11.81 10.25
C VAL A 85 -4.36 -10.73 9.74
N MET A 86 -3.82 -9.77 8.98
CA MET A 86 -4.62 -8.80 8.24
C MET A 86 -4.65 -9.11 6.75
N MET A 87 -5.82 -8.93 6.16
CA MET A 87 -6.00 -8.91 4.71
C MET A 87 -5.69 -7.50 4.20
N ILE A 88 -4.73 -7.38 3.30
CA ILE A 88 -4.36 -6.13 2.64
C ILE A 88 -4.69 -6.24 1.16
N LYS A 89 -5.49 -5.30 0.66
CA LYS A 89 -5.66 -5.07 -0.79
C LYS A 89 -4.79 -3.90 -1.20
N TYR A 90 -4.01 -4.06 -2.27
CA TYR A 90 -3.13 -3.02 -2.78
C TYR A 90 -3.16 -2.98 -4.31
N ALA A 91 -2.80 -1.83 -4.89
CA ALA A 91 -2.53 -1.67 -6.31
C ALA A 91 -1.02 -1.66 -6.57
N LEU A 92 -0.61 -2.27 -7.68
CA LEU A 92 0.76 -2.20 -8.17
C LEU A 92 1.14 -0.75 -8.50
N LYS A 93 2.37 -0.36 -8.16
CA LYS A 93 2.92 0.98 -8.44
C LYS A 93 2.68 1.48 -9.88
N ASP A 94 2.75 0.57 -10.87
CA ASP A 94 2.66 0.88 -12.30
C ASP A 94 1.24 0.75 -12.88
N SER A 95 0.29 0.19 -12.11
CA SER A 95 -1.09 0.00 -12.59
C SER A 95 -1.95 1.24 -12.41
N MET A 96 -1.72 2.03 -11.35
CA MET A 96 -2.55 3.19 -11.05
C MET A 96 -2.21 4.38 -11.97
N ARG A 97 -3.22 4.81 -12.77
CA ARG A 97 -3.13 5.90 -13.77
C ARG A 97 -2.54 7.21 -13.22
N ILE A 98 -2.69 7.48 -11.93
CA ILE A 98 -2.19 8.69 -11.25
C ILE A 98 -0.65 8.73 -11.20
N TRP A 99 0.02 7.58 -11.28
CA TRP A 99 1.49 7.47 -11.34
C TRP A 99 2.04 7.49 -12.77
N LYS A 100 1.17 7.45 -13.79
CA LYS A 100 1.54 7.58 -15.20
C LYS A 100 1.56 9.06 -15.59
N GLN A 101 2.61 9.79 -15.22
CA GLN A 101 2.82 11.14 -15.75
C GLN A 101 3.28 11.06 -17.22
N PRO A 102 2.79 11.93 -18.13
CA PRO A 102 3.51 12.25 -19.35
C PRO A 102 4.64 13.22 -19.00
N SER A 103 5.84 12.72 -18.78
CA SER A 103 7.05 13.55 -18.74
C SER A 103 7.45 13.94 -20.16
N THR A 104 6.84 14.99 -20.72
CA THR A 104 7.51 15.79 -21.76
C THR A 104 7.01 17.21 -21.75
N THR A 105 7.77 18.11 -21.13
CA THR A 105 7.88 19.47 -21.62
C THR A 105 9.30 19.62 -22.16
N LYS A 106 9.47 19.41 -23.47
CA LYS A 106 10.55 20.09 -24.20
C LYS A 106 9.95 21.39 -24.69
N VAL A 107 10.29 22.50 -24.04
CA VAL A 107 10.12 23.81 -24.66
C VAL A 107 11.27 23.97 -25.65
N LEU A 108 10.93 24.28 -26.91
CA LEU A 108 11.84 24.59 -28.00
C LEU A 108 12.68 25.84 -27.71
#